data_AF-A0A821VC42-F1
#
_entry.id   AF-A0A821VC42-F1
#
_cell.length_a   1.000
_cell.length_b   1.000
_cell.length_c   1.000
_cell.angle_alpha   90.00
_cell.angle_beta   90.00
_cell.angle_gamma   90.00
#
_symmetry.space_group_name_H-M   'P 1'
#
loop_
_entity.id
_entity.type
_entity.pdbx_description
1 polymer ?
#
loop_
_entity_poly.entity_id
_entity_poly.type
_entity_poly.pdbx_seq_one_letter_code
_entity_poly.pdbx_strand_id
1 'polypeptide(L)'
;MRRDLDLHIAELARRTDELNAELQRNMSQEQRQHELELEQQRYEKQMAIEHERYEQERIKYQAQLSLSYMNEISNLLEKTDGYLNSNPLTAALARAKTLNVIGQLGSSRSRQLIEFLHDAKQMTTGDKALDLSGAQLNQLDFRGSSALHTRKKLSLVGISLNEATFEGLQIDGWDFTAASLNGANFRY
;
A
#
# COMPACT_ATOMS: atom_id res chain seq x y z
N MET A 1 0.63 -73.05 -43.95
CA MET A 1 0.97 -72.04 -44.99
C MET A 1 -0.12 -70.97 -45.16
N ARG A 2 -1.32 -71.24 -45.70
CA ARG A 2 -2.40 -70.20 -45.77
C ARG A 2 -2.87 -69.72 -44.39
N ARG A 3 -3.10 -70.66 -43.47
CA ARG A 3 -3.56 -70.36 -42.10
C ARG A 3 -2.56 -69.53 -41.27
N ASP A 4 -1.27 -69.74 -41.47
CA ASP A 4 -0.21 -68.98 -40.78
C ASP A 4 -0.09 -67.55 -41.33
N LEU A 5 -0.28 -67.38 -42.64
CA LEU A 5 -0.32 -66.07 -43.28
C LEU A 5 -1.54 -65.26 -42.82
N ASP A 6 -2.72 -65.90 -42.74
CA ASP A 6 -3.94 -65.25 -42.26
C ASP A 6 -3.84 -64.85 -40.77
N LEU A 7 -3.21 -65.69 -39.93
CA LEU A 7 -2.92 -65.36 -38.53
C LEU A 7 -1.97 -64.17 -38.41
N HIS A 8 -0.91 -64.14 -39.23
CA HIS A 8 0.06 -63.04 -39.23
C HIS A 8 -0.56 -61.71 -39.70
N ILE A 9 -1.42 -61.75 -40.73
CA ILE A 9 -2.16 -60.58 -41.21
C ILE A 9 -3.14 -60.08 -40.13
N ALA A 10 -3.86 -60.98 -39.46
CA ALA A 10 -4.76 -60.61 -38.37
C ALA A 10 -4.01 -60.00 -37.17
N GLU A 11 -2.82 -60.50 -36.86
CA GLU A 11 -1.97 -59.98 -35.79
C GLU A 11 -1.41 -58.58 -36.13
N LEU A 12 -0.99 -58.37 -37.38
CA LEU A 12 -0.57 -57.05 -37.88
C LEU A 12 -1.72 -56.02 -37.87
N ALA A 13 -2.93 -56.43 -38.26
CA ALA A 13 -4.12 -55.58 -38.21
C ALA A 13 -4.44 -55.14 -36.77
N ARG A 14 -4.48 -56.09 -35.82
CA ARG A 14 -4.69 -55.78 -34.40
C ARG A 14 -3.65 -54.84 -33.84
N ARG A 15 -2.37 -55.06 -34.16
CA ARG A 15 -1.27 -54.20 -33.69
C ARG A 15 -1.37 -52.78 -34.26
N THR A 16 -1.87 -52.64 -35.49
CA THR A 16 -2.11 -51.34 -36.12
C THR A 16 -3.29 -50.62 -35.47
N ASP A 17 -4.39 -51.34 -35.17
CA ASP A 17 -5.55 -50.78 -34.47
C ASP A 17 -5.21 -50.36 -33.04
N GLU A 18 -4.42 -51.16 -32.33
CA GLU A 18 -3.91 -50.82 -30.98
C GLU A 18 -3.04 -49.57 -31.02
N LEU A 19 -2.11 -49.46 -31.98
CA LEU A 19 -1.26 -48.28 -32.14
C LEU A 19 -2.08 -47.03 -32.47
N ASN A 20 -3.08 -47.15 -33.33
CA ASN A 20 -3.98 -46.05 -33.68
C ASN A 20 -4.83 -45.61 -32.48
N ALA A 21 -5.33 -46.57 -31.69
CA ALA A 21 -6.09 -46.28 -30.47
C ALA A 21 -5.22 -45.60 -29.41
N GLU A 22 -3.96 -46.01 -29.26
CA GLU A 22 -3.00 -45.38 -28.35
C GLU A 22 -2.67 -43.95 -28.80
N LEU A 23 -2.40 -43.74 -30.09
CA LEU A 23 -2.16 -42.41 -30.65
C LEU A 23 -3.35 -41.47 -30.40
N GLN A 24 -4.58 -41.94 -30.61
CA GLN A 24 -5.78 -41.16 -30.34
C GLN A 24 -5.95 -40.82 -28.86
N ARG A 25 -5.63 -41.75 -27.95
CA ARG A 25 -5.66 -41.49 -26.50
C ARG A 25 -4.63 -40.43 -26.11
N ASN A 26 -3.41 -40.52 -26.61
CA ASN A 26 -2.34 -39.57 -26.33
C ASN A 26 -2.70 -38.18 -26.84
N MET A 27 -3.14 -38.06 -28.10
CA MET A 27 -3.61 -36.78 -28.66
C MET A 27 -4.76 -36.18 -27.83
N SER A 28 -5.72 -37.01 -27.38
CA SER A 28 -6.83 -36.54 -26.56
C SER A 28 -6.39 -36.11 -25.15
N GLN A 29 -5.38 -36.76 -24.57
CA GLN A 29 -4.79 -36.36 -23.29
C GLN A 29 -4.03 -35.04 -23.42
N GLU A 30 -3.20 -34.90 -24.46
CA GLU A 30 -2.47 -33.67 -24.75
C GLU A 30 -3.42 -32.49 -24.98
N GLN A 31 -4.50 -32.70 -25.74
CA GLN A 31 -5.52 -31.67 -25.95
C GLN A 31 -6.17 -31.23 -24.64
N ARG A 32 -6.56 -32.18 -23.77
CA ARG A 32 -7.14 -31.85 -22.46
C ARG A 32 -6.14 -31.12 -21.56
N GLN A 33 -4.87 -31.53 -21.55
CA GLN A 33 -3.83 -30.85 -20.78
C GLN A 33 -3.64 -29.42 -21.27
N HIS A 34 -3.56 -29.23 -22.59
CA HIS A 34 -3.44 -27.91 -23.17
C HIS A 34 -4.65 -27.01 -22.86
N GLU A 35 -5.87 -27.56 -22.90
CA GLU A 35 -7.08 -26.83 -22.52
C GLU A 35 -7.06 -26.40 -21.05
N LEU A 36 -6.66 -27.29 -20.13
CA LEU A 36 -6.53 -26.98 -18.71
C LEU A 36 -5.47 -25.91 -18.45
N GLU A 37 -4.32 -25.99 -19.12
CA GLU A 37 -3.26 -24.98 -19.03
C GLU A 37 -3.76 -23.60 -19.50
N LEU A 38 -4.49 -23.56 -20.62
CA LEU A 38 -5.07 -22.32 -21.13
C LEU A 38 -6.10 -21.73 -20.17
N GLU A 39 -6.93 -22.58 -19.54
CA GLU A 39 -7.91 -22.15 -18.54
C GLU A 39 -7.23 -21.59 -17.28
N GLN A 40 -6.21 -22.30 -16.77
CA GLN A 40 -5.44 -21.85 -15.63
C GLN A 40 -4.75 -20.51 -15.90
N GLN A 41 -4.11 -20.35 -17.06
CA GLN A 41 -3.49 -19.08 -17.46
C GLN A 41 -4.51 -17.94 -17.54
N ARG A 42 -5.73 -18.21 -18.03
CA ARG A 42 -6.80 -17.20 -18.08
C ARG A 42 -7.25 -16.80 -16.68
N TYR A 43 -7.41 -17.77 -15.78
CA TYR A 43 -7.77 -17.52 -14.40
C TYR A 43 -6.71 -16.66 -13.69
N GLU A 44 -5.44 -17.06 -13.77
CA GLU A 44 -4.32 -16.31 -13.19
C GLU A 44 -4.24 -14.89 -13.73
N LYS A 45 -4.40 -14.71 -15.04
CA LYS A 45 -4.42 -13.39 -15.67
C LYS A 45 -5.60 -12.54 -15.19
N GLN A 46 -6.78 -13.13 -15.05
CA GLN A 46 -7.96 -12.41 -14.57
C GLN A 46 -7.80 -11.96 -13.11
N MET A 47 -7.27 -12.84 -12.26
CA MET A 47 -6.93 -12.51 -10.87
C MET A 47 -5.89 -11.39 -10.78
N ALA A 48 -4.86 -11.41 -11.63
CA ALA A 48 -3.85 -10.36 -11.67
C ALA A 48 -4.45 -9.00 -12.08
N ILE A 49 -5.34 -8.98 -13.08
CA ILE A 49 -6.04 -7.75 -13.51
C ILE A 49 -6.93 -7.22 -12.40
N GLU A 50 -7.67 -8.08 -11.71
CA GLU A 50 -8.56 -7.67 -10.62
C GLU A 50 -7.78 -7.12 -9.44
N HIS A 51 -6.68 -7.78 -9.05
CA HIS A 51 -5.78 -7.31 -8.01
C HIS A 51 -5.18 -5.94 -8.39
N GLU A 52 -4.70 -5.77 -9.63
CA GLU A 52 -4.18 -4.49 -10.10
C GLU A 52 -5.25 -3.39 -10.06
N ARG A 53 -6.49 -3.69 -10.45
CA ARG A 53 -7.61 -2.74 -10.36
C ARG A 53 -7.90 -2.31 -8.93
N TYR A 54 -7.98 -3.27 -8.01
CA TYR A 54 -8.19 -3.00 -6.59
C TYR A 54 -7.08 -2.09 -6.02
N GLU A 55 -5.83 -2.39 -6.36
CA GLU A 55 -4.67 -1.58 -5.97
C GLU A 55 -4.75 -0.16 -6.53
N GLN A 56 -5.08 0.00 -7.82
CA GLN A 56 -5.26 1.31 -8.45
C GLN A 56 -6.41 2.10 -7.83
N GLU A 57 -7.54 1.46 -7.55
CA GLU A 57 -8.69 2.08 -6.87
C GLU A 57 -8.32 2.54 -5.47
N ARG A 58 -7.59 1.71 -4.70
CA ARG A 58 -7.11 2.08 -3.37
C ARG A 58 -6.16 3.29 -3.42
N ILE A 59 -5.25 3.34 -4.39
CA ILE A 59 -4.35 4.48 -4.59
C ILE A 59 -5.13 5.75 -4.93
N LYS A 60 -6.11 5.66 -5.84
CA LYS A 60 -6.97 6.80 -6.21
C LYS A 60 -7.78 7.29 -5.01
N TYR A 61 -8.37 6.39 -4.25
CA TYR A 61 -9.13 6.70 -3.05
C TYR A 61 -8.28 7.43 -2.00
N GLN A 62 -7.09 6.90 -1.67
CA GLN A 62 -6.18 7.55 -0.72
C GLN A 62 -5.71 8.93 -1.21
N ALA A 63 -5.50 9.09 -2.52
CA ALA A 63 -5.16 10.39 -3.12
C ALA A 63 -6.29 11.40 -2.96
N GLN A 64 -7.53 11.01 -3.23
CA GLN A 64 -8.72 11.85 -3.06
C GLN A 64 -8.94 12.22 -1.59
N LEU A 65 -8.81 11.26 -0.67
CA LEU A 65 -8.93 11.50 0.77
C LEU A 65 -7.87 12.51 1.25
N SER A 66 -6.62 12.35 0.81
CA SER A 66 -5.53 13.28 1.14
C SER A 66 -5.81 14.70 0.63
N LEU A 67 -6.25 14.84 -0.62
CA LEU A 67 -6.57 16.14 -1.23
C LEU A 67 -7.78 16.81 -0.55
N SER A 68 -8.84 16.04 -0.27
CA SER A 68 -10.02 16.54 0.44
C SER A 68 -9.63 17.07 1.82
N TYR A 69 -8.83 16.29 2.56
CA TYR A 69 -8.32 16.71 3.86
C TYR A 69 -7.47 17.99 3.78
N MET A 70 -6.53 18.08 2.84
CA MET A 70 -5.68 19.27 2.67
C MET A 70 -6.51 20.52 2.34
N ASN A 71 -7.57 20.37 1.53
CA ASN A 71 -8.49 21.47 1.21
C ASN A 71 -9.30 21.90 2.45
N GLU A 72 -9.81 20.94 3.23
CA GLU A 72 -10.54 21.23 4.46
C GLU A 72 -9.66 21.94 5.50
N ILE A 73 -8.43 21.47 5.71
CA ILE A 73 -7.49 22.10 6.64
C ILE A 73 -7.07 23.47 6.14
N SER A 74 -6.82 23.65 4.83
CA SER A 74 -6.54 24.97 4.24
C SER A 74 -7.69 25.95 4.51
N ASN A 75 -8.93 25.54 4.28
CA ASN A 75 -10.11 26.35 4.58
C ASN A 75 -10.25 26.69 6.08
N LEU A 76 -9.87 25.77 6.97
CA LEU A 76 -9.86 26.04 8.41
C LEU A 76 -8.77 27.05 8.77
N LEU A 77 -7.57 26.91 8.20
CA LEU A 77 -6.45 27.83 8.41
C LEU A 77 -6.80 29.25 7.97
N GLU A 78 -7.44 29.41 6.79
CA GLU A 78 -7.91 30.71 6.30
C GLU A 78 -8.88 31.38 7.27
N LYS A 79 -9.75 30.60 7.93
CA LYS A 79 -10.75 31.11 8.90
C LYS A 79 -10.18 31.35 10.30
N THR A 80 -8.95 30.92 10.57
CA THR A 80 -8.35 30.93 11.91
C THR A 80 -7.01 31.66 11.98
N ASP A 81 -6.81 32.65 11.10
CA ASP A 81 -5.58 33.44 11.00
C ASP A 81 -4.32 32.57 10.88
N GLY A 82 -4.45 31.43 10.21
CA GLY A 82 -3.37 30.49 9.96
C GLY A 82 -3.02 29.55 11.12
N TYR A 83 -3.84 29.43 12.16
CA TYR A 83 -3.60 28.49 13.27
C TYR A 83 -4.84 27.71 13.66
N LEU A 84 -4.77 26.38 13.53
CA LEU A 84 -5.88 25.47 13.86
C LEU A 84 -6.21 25.47 15.36
N ASN A 85 -5.25 25.88 16.20
CA ASN A 85 -5.43 25.96 17.64
C ASN A 85 -5.91 27.33 18.15
N SER A 86 -6.30 28.25 17.25
CA SER A 86 -6.80 29.58 17.61
C SER A 86 -8.03 29.55 18.52
N ASN A 87 -8.84 28.49 18.48
CA ASN A 87 -9.90 28.25 19.46
C ASN A 87 -10.11 26.74 19.72
N PRO A 88 -10.68 26.35 20.87
CA PRO A 88 -10.79 24.94 21.27
C PRO A 88 -11.66 24.08 20.32
N LEU A 89 -12.72 24.65 19.75
CA LEU A 89 -13.61 23.91 18.85
C LEU A 89 -12.92 23.61 17.52
N THR A 90 -12.23 24.58 16.93
CA THR A 90 -11.44 24.35 15.71
C THR A 90 -10.31 23.37 15.96
N ALA A 91 -9.63 23.48 17.10
CA ALA A 91 -8.56 22.54 17.47
C ALA A 91 -9.09 21.11 17.57
N ALA A 92 -10.22 20.90 18.25
CA ALA A 92 -10.85 19.60 18.39
C ALA A 92 -11.30 19.03 17.03
N LEU A 93 -11.90 19.87 16.18
CA LEU A 93 -12.34 19.46 14.84
C LEU A 93 -11.16 19.09 13.94
N ALA A 94 -10.12 19.94 13.91
CA ALA A 94 -8.91 19.69 13.15
C ALA A 94 -8.25 18.39 13.62
N ARG A 95 -8.04 18.23 14.92
CA ARG A 95 -7.47 17.01 15.51
C ARG A 95 -8.26 15.76 15.13
N ALA A 96 -9.59 15.78 15.31
CA ALA A 96 -10.43 14.64 14.99
C ALA A 96 -10.33 14.24 13.50
N LYS A 97 -10.34 15.24 12.61
CA LYS A 97 -10.16 15.02 11.15
C LYS A 97 -8.78 14.46 10.83
N THR A 98 -7.72 15.06 11.37
CA THR A 98 -6.35 14.62 11.16
C THR A 98 -6.16 13.17 11.60
N LEU A 99 -6.60 12.81 12.80
CA LEU A 99 -6.48 11.45 13.34
C LEU A 99 -7.25 10.43 12.50
N ASN A 100 -8.48 10.78 12.08
CA ASN A 100 -9.31 9.90 11.26
C ASN A 100 -8.69 9.64 9.88
N VAL A 101 -8.13 10.68 9.25
CA VAL A 101 -7.52 10.56 7.92
C VAL A 101 -6.20 9.81 7.99
N ILE A 102 -5.34 10.12 8.95
CA ILE A 102 -4.06 9.41 9.16
C ILE A 102 -4.29 7.91 9.32
N GLY A 103 -5.31 7.49 10.09
CA GLY A 103 -5.61 6.08 10.30
C GLY A 103 -6.10 5.32 9.05
N GLN A 104 -6.49 6.03 7.99
CA GLN A 104 -6.95 5.46 6.72
C GLN A 104 -5.89 5.51 5.62
N LEU A 105 -4.80 6.25 5.83
CA LEU A 105 -3.75 6.46 4.86
C LEU A 105 -2.57 5.51 5.10
N GLY A 106 -1.93 5.09 4.00
CA GLY A 106 -0.65 4.40 4.08
C GLY A 106 0.50 5.33 4.48
N SER A 107 1.64 4.77 4.86
CA SER A 107 2.82 5.50 5.37
C SER A 107 3.24 6.69 4.49
N SER A 108 3.29 6.50 3.17
CA SER A 108 3.68 7.55 2.20
C SER A 108 2.73 8.75 2.21
N ARG A 109 1.42 8.53 2.32
CA ARG A 109 0.42 9.61 2.32
C ARG A 109 0.32 10.27 3.69
N SER A 110 0.39 9.50 4.76
CA SER A 110 0.48 10.04 6.11
C SER A 110 1.70 10.96 6.26
N ARG A 111 2.86 10.59 5.70
CA ARG A 111 4.04 11.47 5.62
C ARG A 111 3.74 12.81 4.96
N GLN A 112 3.09 12.79 3.79
CA GLN A 112 2.73 14.02 3.07
C GLN A 112 1.82 14.93 3.91
N LEU A 113 0.92 14.35 4.71
CA LEU A 113 0.09 15.14 5.62
C LEU A 113 0.90 15.75 6.76
N ILE A 114 1.87 15.02 7.32
CA ILE A 114 2.77 15.56 8.34
C ILE A 114 3.63 16.69 7.76
N GLU A 115 4.18 16.51 6.56
CA GLU A 115 4.93 17.55 5.85
C GLU A 115 4.07 18.81 5.62
N PHE A 116 2.83 18.63 5.13
CA PHE A 116 1.88 19.73 4.95
C PHE A 116 1.56 20.47 6.26
N LEU A 117 1.24 19.74 7.33
CA LEU A 117 0.94 20.34 8.63
C LEU A 117 2.16 21.04 9.23
N HIS A 118 3.35 20.49 9.04
CA HIS A 118 4.61 21.11 9.44
C HIS A 118 4.88 22.41 8.69
N ASP A 119 4.69 22.41 7.36
CA ASP A 119 4.88 23.60 6.53
C ASP A 119 3.89 24.72 6.88
N ALA A 120 2.65 24.33 7.15
CA ALA A 120 1.61 25.20 7.69
C ALA A 120 1.86 25.63 9.15
N LYS A 121 2.97 25.22 9.77
CA LYS A 121 3.37 25.51 11.16
C LYS A 121 2.47 24.92 12.25
N GLN A 122 1.61 23.96 11.89
CA GLN A 122 0.68 23.32 12.81
C GLN A 122 1.30 22.17 13.61
N MET A 123 2.50 21.70 13.24
CA MET A 123 3.26 20.68 13.97
C MET A 123 4.64 21.19 14.39
N THR A 124 4.72 22.42 14.87
CA THR A 124 6.01 23.00 15.35
C THR A 124 6.13 22.89 16.86
N THR A 125 7.32 23.06 17.43
CA THR A 125 7.53 23.00 18.90
C THR A 125 7.07 24.26 19.66
N GLY A 126 6.11 25.02 19.12
CA GLY A 126 5.63 26.28 19.71
C GLY A 126 4.19 26.20 20.22
N ASP A 127 3.74 27.22 20.95
CA ASP A 127 2.43 27.28 21.62
C ASP A 127 1.22 27.20 20.66
N LYS A 128 1.46 27.36 19.36
CA LYS A 128 0.42 27.33 18.32
C LYS A 128 0.29 25.99 17.58
N ALA A 129 0.94 24.95 18.08
CA ALA A 129 0.86 23.62 17.50
C ALA A 129 -0.52 22.97 17.74
N LEU A 130 -0.97 22.21 16.74
CA LEU A 130 -2.09 21.30 16.87
C LEU A 130 -1.64 20.07 17.67
N ASP A 131 -2.34 19.78 18.76
CA ASP A 131 -2.11 18.57 19.54
C ASP A 131 -2.59 17.34 18.75
N LEU A 132 -1.64 16.47 18.40
CA LEU A 132 -1.88 15.18 17.73
C LEU A 132 -1.48 14.01 18.62
N SER A 133 -1.34 14.21 19.93
CA SER A 133 -1.07 13.14 20.89
C SER A 133 -2.07 11.99 20.73
N GLY A 134 -1.57 10.76 20.78
CA GLY A 134 -2.34 9.54 20.50
C GLY A 134 -2.46 9.16 19.02
N ALA A 135 -1.97 10.00 18.08
CA ALA A 135 -1.89 9.63 16.67
C ALA A 135 -1.08 8.34 16.48
N GLN A 136 -1.58 7.46 15.61
CA GLN A 136 -0.93 6.20 15.26
C GLN A 136 -0.23 6.37 13.90
N LEU A 137 1.07 6.65 13.94
CA LEU A 137 1.94 6.85 12.78
C LEU A 137 3.06 5.81 12.75
N ASN A 138 2.72 4.56 13.12
CA ASN A 138 3.67 3.45 13.12
C ASN A 138 4.16 3.16 11.69
N GLN A 139 5.39 2.67 11.56
CA GLN A 139 6.02 2.29 10.28
C GLN A 139 6.14 3.44 9.26
N LEU A 140 6.10 4.69 9.74
CA LEU A 140 6.21 5.83 8.86
C LEU A 140 7.66 6.01 8.40
N ASP A 141 7.85 6.14 7.09
CA ASP A 141 9.17 6.29 6.47
C ASP A 141 9.42 7.74 6.06
N PHE A 142 10.21 8.48 6.83
CA PHE A 142 10.54 9.87 6.57
C PHE A 142 11.78 10.07 5.66
N ARG A 143 12.39 9.01 5.12
CA ARG A 143 13.56 9.13 4.25
C ARG A 143 13.29 10.05 3.06
N GLY A 144 14.27 10.89 2.72
CA GLY A 144 14.17 11.83 1.60
C GLY A 144 13.13 12.94 1.77
N SER A 145 12.60 13.15 2.98
CA SER A 145 11.64 14.23 3.25
C SER A 145 12.32 15.61 3.23
N SER A 146 12.40 16.24 2.06
CA SER A 146 13.02 17.57 1.90
C SER A 146 12.34 18.66 2.75
N ALA A 147 11.02 18.57 2.96
CA ALA A 147 10.25 19.50 3.78
C ALA A 147 10.64 19.47 5.27
N LEU A 148 11.21 18.36 5.75
CA LEU A 148 11.65 18.20 7.13
C LEU A 148 13.15 18.53 7.35
N HIS A 149 13.90 18.85 6.28
CA HIS A 149 15.30 19.32 6.37
C HIS A 149 15.40 20.83 6.71
N THR A 150 14.32 21.45 7.17
CA THR A 150 14.30 22.90 7.45
C THR A 150 14.78 23.20 8.88
N ARG A 151 15.10 24.46 9.17
CA ARG A 151 15.40 24.91 10.55
C ARG A 151 14.19 24.89 11.49
N LYS A 152 12.98 24.61 10.99
CA LYS A 152 11.78 24.54 11.82
C LYS A 152 11.79 23.20 12.55
N LYS A 153 11.57 23.27 13.86
CA LYS A 153 11.51 22.10 14.73
C LYS A 153 10.13 21.45 14.63
N LEU A 154 10.09 20.14 14.39
CA LEU A 154 8.87 19.35 14.35
C LEU A 154 8.48 18.90 15.78
N SER A 155 7.20 18.99 16.11
CA SER A 155 6.63 18.44 17.33
C SER A 155 5.88 17.15 17.02
N LEU A 156 6.30 16.05 17.67
CA LEU A 156 5.74 14.71 17.58
C LEU A 156 5.31 14.21 18.96
N VAL A 157 4.93 15.14 19.85
CA VAL A 157 4.59 14.86 21.24
C VAL A 157 3.42 13.87 21.35
N GLY A 158 3.61 12.81 22.14
CA GLY A 158 2.57 11.83 22.42
C GLY A 158 2.16 10.95 21.22
N ILE A 159 2.86 11.01 20.10
CA ILE A 159 2.54 10.24 18.89
C ILE A 159 3.17 8.85 18.97
N SER A 160 2.46 7.83 18.48
CA SER A 160 3.04 6.50 18.25
C SER A 160 3.75 6.45 16.91
N LEU A 161 5.05 6.22 16.93
CA LEU A 161 5.99 6.18 15.80
C LEU A 161 6.81 4.89 15.84
N ASN A 162 6.21 3.80 16.32
CA ASN A 162 6.88 2.51 16.39
C ASN A 162 7.30 2.08 14.99
N GLU A 163 8.54 1.58 14.85
CA GLU A 163 9.13 1.16 13.58
C GLU A 163 9.23 2.28 12.52
N ALA A 164 9.08 3.55 12.92
CA ALA A 164 9.29 4.68 12.01
C ALA A 164 10.76 4.84 11.62
N THR A 165 11.02 5.29 10.40
CA THR A 165 12.39 5.54 9.90
C THR A 165 12.61 7.03 9.71
N PHE A 166 13.61 7.57 10.42
CA PHE A 166 14.08 8.95 10.36
C PHE A 166 15.48 9.06 9.72
N GLU A 167 15.89 8.01 9.00
CA GLU A 167 17.25 7.89 8.46
C GLU A 167 17.62 9.07 7.56
N GLY A 168 18.80 9.66 7.84
CA GLY A 168 19.33 10.83 7.12
C GLY A 168 18.69 12.18 7.46
N LEU A 169 17.75 12.25 8.41
CA LEU A 169 17.12 13.53 8.81
C LEU A 169 17.93 14.26 9.89
N GLN A 170 18.00 15.59 9.77
CA GLN A 170 18.46 16.44 10.85
C GLN A 170 17.31 16.68 11.86
N ILE A 171 17.26 15.83 12.89
CA ILE A 171 16.21 15.87 13.92
C ILE A 171 16.56 16.73 15.14
N ASP A 172 17.66 17.49 15.09
CA ASP A 172 18.09 18.34 16.20
C ASP A 172 16.98 19.33 16.61
N GLY A 173 16.52 19.20 17.85
CA GLY A 173 15.48 20.04 18.41
C GLY A 173 14.06 19.63 18.05
N TRP A 174 13.84 18.49 17.39
CA TRP A 174 12.51 17.89 17.31
C TRP A 174 12.05 17.45 18.70
N ASP A 175 10.74 17.57 18.95
CA ASP A 175 10.15 17.20 20.22
C ASP A 175 9.44 15.84 20.11
N PHE A 176 9.99 14.84 20.80
CA PHE A 176 9.44 13.49 20.91
C PHE A 176 8.89 13.20 22.31
N THR A 177 8.59 14.23 23.12
CA THR A 177 8.10 14.05 24.48
C THR A 177 6.87 13.13 24.48
N ALA A 178 6.89 12.09 25.32
CA ALA A 178 5.84 11.07 25.39
C ALA A 178 5.53 10.30 24.09
N ALA A 179 6.37 10.41 23.05
CA ALA A 179 6.21 9.62 21.83
C ALA A 179 6.63 8.16 22.06
N SER A 180 5.96 7.22 21.40
CA SER A 180 6.38 5.82 21.37
C SER A 180 7.27 5.57 20.16
N LEU A 181 8.51 5.16 20.40
CA LEU A 181 9.56 5.02 19.37
C LEU A 181 10.13 3.61 19.28
N ASN A 182 9.35 2.59 19.68
CA ASN A 182 9.84 1.22 19.73
C ASN A 182 10.25 0.76 18.32
N GLY A 183 11.50 0.36 18.15
CA GLY A 183 12.04 -0.07 16.84
C GLY A 183 12.24 1.06 15.82
N ALA A 184 12.11 2.33 16.22
CA ALA A 184 12.37 3.45 15.31
C ALA A 184 13.85 3.53 14.92
N ASN A 185 14.13 3.86 13.66
CA ASN A 185 15.48 3.97 13.11
C ASN A 185 15.87 5.45 12.94
N PHE A 186 16.96 5.85 13.60
CA PHE A 186 17.50 7.21 13.58
C PHE A 186 18.91 7.30 12.97
N ARG A 187 19.37 6.25 12.28
CA ARG A 187 20.73 6.24 11.73
C ARG A 187 20.91 7.42 10.76
N TYR A 188 22.01 8.13 10.93
CA TYR A 188 22.45 9.20 10.05
C TYR A 188 23.44 8.66 9.03
#